data_AF-A0A8T7CGD6-F1
#
_entry.id   AF-A0A8T7CGD6-F1
#
_cell.length_a   1.000
_cell.length_b   1.000
_cell.length_c   1.000
_cell.angle_alpha   90.00
_cell.angle_beta   90.00
_cell.angle_gamma   90.00
#
_symmetry.space_group_name_H-M   'P 1'
#
loop_
_entity.id
_entity.type
_entity.pdbx_description
1 polymer ?
#
loop_
_entity_poly.entity_id
_entity_poly.type
_entity_poly.pdbx_seq_one_letter_code
_entity_poly.pdbx_strand_id
1 'polypeptide(L)'
;MKTVVKRNIAIDELDQAIVNLSARINAATYELLIMIRQFDERAGWLRWGFPNCTQWLHWRCDLGLSAAREKIRVAHALKDLPAISKAFANGALSYSKVRALTRVTNALNEA
;
A
#
# COMPACT_ATOMS: atom_id res chain seq x y z
N MET A 1 -3.75 -23.35 -10.46
CA MET A 1 -5.19 -23.18 -10.77
C MET A 1 -5.32 -21.94 -11.64
N LYS A 2 -5.49 -22.10 -12.96
CA LYS A 2 -5.64 -20.96 -13.89
C LYS A 2 -7.07 -20.45 -13.77
N THR A 3 -7.27 -19.24 -13.28
CA THR A 3 -8.58 -18.59 -13.27
C THR A 3 -9.02 -18.43 -14.73
N VAL A 4 -9.99 -19.23 -15.14
CA VAL A 4 -10.68 -19.03 -16.41
C VAL A 4 -11.50 -17.75 -16.25
N VAL A 5 -10.98 -16.64 -16.76
CA VAL A 5 -11.80 -15.43 -16.95
C VAL A 5 -12.92 -15.84 -17.90
N LYS A 6 -14.16 -15.85 -17.43
CA LYS A 6 -15.34 -16.13 -18.26
C LYS A 6 -15.27 -15.20 -19.48
N ARG A 7 -15.27 -15.78 -20.69
CA ARG A 7 -15.00 -15.07 -21.96
C ARG A 7 -16.08 -14.06 -22.38
N ASN A 8 -17.13 -13.86 -21.58
CA ASN A 8 -18.12 -12.81 -21.81
C ASN A 8 -18.78 -12.44 -20.47
N ILE A 9 -18.33 -11.34 -19.85
CA ILE A 9 -18.88 -10.76 -18.63
C ILE A 9 -19.68 -9.53 -19.07
N ALA A 10 -20.88 -9.31 -18.53
CA ALA A 10 -21.64 -8.10 -18.84
C ALA A 10 -20.85 -6.85 -18.41
N ILE A 11 -21.01 -5.70 -19.09
CA ILE A 11 -20.24 -4.49 -18.77
C ILE A 11 -20.47 -4.04 -17.33
N ASP A 12 -21.71 -4.09 -16.83
CA ASP A 12 -22.04 -3.73 -15.44
C ASP A 12 -21.42 -4.69 -14.42
N GLU A 13 -21.38 -6.00 -14.74
CA GLU A 13 -20.70 -6.98 -13.91
C GLU A 13 -19.19 -6.76 -13.89
N LEU A 14 -18.60 -6.40 -15.04
CA LEU A 14 -17.18 -6.09 -15.13
C LEU A 14 -16.82 -4.79 -14.39
N ASP A 15 -17.66 -3.76 -14.50
CA ASP A 15 -17.52 -2.51 -13.74
C ASP A 15 -17.49 -2.79 -12.22
N GLN A 16 -18.50 -3.49 -11.71
CA GLN A 16 -18.58 -3.84 -10.30
C GLN A 16 -17.39 -4.73 -9.87
N ALA A 17 -16.95 -5.64 -10.72
CA ALA A 17 -15.78 -6.47 -10.46
C ALA A 17 -14.47 -5.65 -10.39
N ILE A 18 -14.30 -4.66 -11.27
CA ILE A 18 -13.15 -3.74 -11.26
C ILE A 18 -13.14 -2.92 -9.96
N VAL A 19 -14.28 -2.33 -9.58
CA VAL A 19 -14.41 -1.55 -8.35
C VAL A 19 -14.08 -2.40 -7.12
N ASN A 20 -14.64 -3.61 -7.04
CA ASN A 20 -14.43 -4.52 -5.92
C ASN A 20 -12.97 -5.00 -5.83
N LEU A 21 -12.36 -5.35 -6.98
CA LEU A 21 -10.96 -5.76 -7.01
C LEU A 21 -10.04 -4.60 -6.64
N SER A 22 -10.33 -3.39 -7.10
CA SER A 22 -9.57 -2.18 -6.76
C SER A 22 -9.59 -1.91 -5.25
N ALA A 23 -10.76 -1.98 -4.61
CA ALA A 23 -10.88 -1.83 -3.15
C ALA A 23 -10.07 -2.90 -2.39
N ARG A 24 -10.11 -4.15 -2.84
CA ARG A 24 -9.32 -5.25 -2.25
C ARG A 24 -7.82 -5.04 -2.44
N ILE A 25 -7.38 -4.56 -3.61
CA ILE A 25 -5.98 -4.22 -3.86
C ILE A 25 -5.54 -3.08 -2.94
N ASN A 26 -6.39 -2.08 -2.71
CA ASN A 26 -6.09 -0.99 -1.77
C ASN A 26 -5.91 -1.52 -0.35
N ALA A 27 -6.84 -2.33 0.16
CA ALA A 27 -6.75 -2.96 1.48
C ALA A 27 -5.49 -3.84 1.62
N ALA A 28 -5.18 -4.68 0.62
CA ALA A 28 -3.96 -5.48 0.62
C ALA A 28 -2.69 -4.61 0.54
N THR A 29 -2.74 -3.47 -0.16
CA THR A 29 -1.63 -2.52 -0.19
C THR A 29 -1.44 -1.87 1.18
N TYR A 30 -2.52 -1.55 1.90
CA TYR A 30 -2.43 -1.09 3.29
C TYR A 30 -1.71 -2.12 4.17
N GLU A 31 -2.13 -3.38 4.13
CA GLU A 31 -1.50 -4.47 4.88
C GLU A 31 0.00 -4.58 4.56
N LEU A 32 0.36 -4.51 3.28
CA LEU A 32 1.75 -4.48 2.83
C LEU A 32 2.53 -3.31 3.46
N LEU A 33 1.96 -2.09 3.46
CA LEU A 33 2.64 -0.94 4.04
C LEU A 33 2.83 -1.09 5.56
N ILE A 34 1.86 -1.65 6.28
CA ILE A 34 2.02 -1.92 7.72
C ILE A 34 3.15 -2.93 7.96
N MET A 35 3.24 -4.00 7.16
CA MET A 35 4.36 -4.95 7.23
C MET A 35 5.70 -4.29 6.90
N ILE A 36 5.76 -3.43 5.88
CA ILE A 36 6.97 -2.67 5.53
C ILE A 36 7.41 -1.78 6.68
N ARG A 37 6.48 -1.03 7.31
CA ARG A 37 6.79 -0.17 8.46
C ARG A 37 7.40 -0.99 9.59
N GLN A 38 6.73 -2.08 9.99
CA GLN A 38 7.21 -2.93 11.08
C GLN A 38 8.58 -3.56 10.77
N PHE A 39 8.81 -3.94 9.51
CA PHE A 39 10.09 -4.48 9.06
C PHE A 39 11.21 -3.45 9.10
N ASP A 40 10.93 -2.22 8.66
CA ASP A 40 11.88 -1.09 8.70
C ASP A 40 12.17 -0.64 10.14
N GLU A 41 11.15 -0.48 10.99
CA GLU A 41 11.26 -0.13 12.43
C GLU A 41 12.12 -1.14 13.21
N ARG A 42 12.12 -2.42 12.80
CA ARG A 42 12.92 -3.49 13.41
C ARG A 42 14.29 -3.68 12.76
N ALA A 43 14.67 -2.81 11.82
CA ALA A 43 15.85 -2.96 10.99
C ALA A 43 15.98 -4.35 10.35
N GLY A 44 14.86 -4.97 9.96
CA GLY A 44 14.81 -6.37 9.49
C GLY A 44 15.66 -6.64 8.24
N TRP A 45 15.98 -5.58 7.49
CA TRP A 45 16.87 -5.60 6.34
C TRP A 45 18.33 -5.98 6.72
N LEU A 46 18.75 -5.75 7.97
CA LEU A 46 20.08 -6.15 8.47
C LEU A 46 20.28 -7.67 8.40
N ARG A 47 19.20 -8.44 8.58
CA ARG A 47 19.24 -9.91 8.48
C ARG A 47 19.76 -10.40 7.12
N TRP A 48 19.62 -9.57 6.09
CA TRP A 48 20.01 -9.88 4.73
C TRP A 48 21.20 -9.03 4.25
N GLY A 49 21.90 -8.33 5.16
CA GLY A 49 23.10 -7.56 4.85
C GLY A 49 22.87 -6.28 4.03
N PHE A 50 21.63 -5.79 3.93
CA PHE A 50 21.36 -4.52 3.27
C PHE A 50 21.63 -3.34 4.22
N PRO A 51 21.81 -2.11 3.70
CA PRO A 51 22.05 -0.93 4.53
C PRO A 51 20.77 -0.19 4.95
N ASN A 52 19.62 -0.49 4.33
CA ASN A 52 18.31 0.09 4.67
C ASN A 52 17.17 -0.70 4.02
N CYS A 53 15.94 -0.43 4.44
CA CYS A 53 14.76 -1.10 3.89
C CYS A 53 14.50 -0.77 2.41
N THR A 54 14.94 0.39 1.91
CA THR A 54 14.76 0.75 0.49
C THR A 54 15.50 -0.22 -0.42
N GLN A 55 16.77 -0.51 -0.10
CA GLN A 55 17.57 -1.47 -0.87
C GLN A 55 17.04 -2.89 -0.76
N TRP A 56 16.57 -3.27 0.44
CA TRP A 56 15.95 -4.59 0.64
C TRP A 56 14.66 -4.73 -0.19
N LEU A 57 13.79 -3.72 -0.21
CA LEU A 57 12.57 -3.72 -1.04
C LEU A 57 12.88 -3.73 -2.53
N HIS A 58 13.91 -3.01 -2.96
CA HIS A 58 14.36 -3.01 -4.35
C HIS A 58 14.75 -4.42 -4.80
N TRP A 59 15.58 -5.10 -4.00
CA TRP A 59 16.00 -6.46 -4.29
C TRP A 59 14.89 -7.50 -4.12
N ARG A 60 14.17 -7.48 -2.99
CA ARG A 60 13.29 -8.58 -2.59
C ARG A 60 11.88 -8.48 -3.16
N CYS A 61 11.43 -7.27 -3.50
CA CYS A 61 10.09 -7.00 -3.99
C CYS A 61 10.08 -6.41 -5.40
N ASP A 62 11.23 -6.39 -6.09
CA ASP A 62 11.38 -5.89 -7.46
C ASP A 62 10.82 -4.46 -7.65
N LEU A 63 11.05 -3.60 -6.66
CA LEU A 63 10.60 -2.21 -6.70
C LEU A 63 11.71 -1.30 -7.20
N GLY A 64 11.39 -0.35 -8.08
CA GLY A 64 12.30 0.77 -8.34
C GLY A 64 12.61 1.55 -7.05
N LEU A 65 13.84 2.04 -6.88
CA LEU A 65 14.27 2.72 -5.65
C LEU A 65 13.35 3.88 -5.22
N SER A 66 12.86 4.67 -6.20
CA SER A 66 11.91 5.75 -5.94
C SER A 66 10.58 5.22 -5.36
N ALA A 67 10.04 4.15 -5.94
CA ALA A 67 8.82 3.51 -5.46
C ALA A 67 8.98 2.90 -4.06
N ALA A 68 10.14 2.27 -3.78
CA ALA A 68 10.46 1.73 -2.47
C ALA A 68 10.51 2.82 -1.38
N ARG A 69 11.22 3.93 -1.63
CA ARG A 69 11.26 5.07 -0.69
C ARG A 69 9.88 5.64 -0.42
N GLU A 70 9.07 5.79 -1.46
CA GLU A 70 7.73 6.36 -1.31
C GLU A 70 6.81 5.43 -0.52
N LYS A 71 6.91 4.11 -0.72
CA LYS A 71 6.18 3.14 0.11
C LYS A 71 6.59 3.22 1.57
N ILE A 72 7.90 3.29 1.87
CA ILE A 72 8.40 3.44 3.25
C ILE A 72 7.88 4.74 3.87
N ARG A 73 7.96 5.88 3.16
CA ARG A 73 7.45 7.17 3.64
C ARG A 73 5.96 7.10 3.98
N VAL A 74 5.14 6.58 3.07
CA VAL A 74 3.69 6.46 3.28
C VAL A 74 3.39 5.52 4.45
N ALA A 75 4.10 4.39 4.53
CA ALA A 75 3.95 3.42 5.61
C ALA A 75 4.19 4.03 7.00
N HIS A 76 5.23 4.85 7.15
CA HIS A 76 5.50 5.57 8.39
C HIS A 76 4.46 6.67 8.67
N ALA A 77 4.08 7.47 7.67
CA ALA A 77 3.10 8.54 7.86
C ALA A 77 1.72 8.03 8.32
N LEU A 78 1.30 6.84 7.87
CA LEU A 78 0.03 6.22 8.28
C LEU A 78 -0.05 5.88 9.78
N LYS A 79 1.08 5.88 10.51
CA LYS A 79 1.13 5.70 11.97
C LYS A 79 0.40 6.81 12.72
N ASP A 80 0.49 8.03 12.19
CA ASP A 80 0.01 9.25 12.85
C ASP A 80 -1.27 9.81 12.20
N LEU A 81 -1.88 9.02 11.31
CA LEU A 81 -3.03 9.39 10.48
C LEU A 81 -4.12 8.30 10.58
N PRO A 82 -4.79 8.16 11.74
CA PRO A 82 -5.73 7.06 11.99
C PRO A 82 -6.96 7.06 11.08
N ALA A 83 -7.47 8.23 10.65
CA ALA A 83 -8.68 8.27 9.81
C ALA A 83 -8.39 7.80 8.38
N ILE A 84 -7.30 8.28 7.77
CA ILE A 84 -6.78 7.84 6.48
C ILE A 84 -6.36 6.38 6.56
N SER A 85 -5.69 5.96 7.64
CA SER A 85 -5.29 4.57 7.87
C SER A 85 -6.51 3.65 7.87
N LYS A 86 -7.57 3.99 8.60
CA LYS A 86 -8.83 3.23 8.61
C LYS A 86 -9.52 3.20 7.25
N ALA A 87 -9.60 4.34 6.56
CA ALA A 87 -10.21 4.41 5.24
C ALA A 87 -9.42 3.61 4.19
N PHE A 88 -8.09 3.60 4.27
CA PHE A 88 -7.25 2.81 3.38
C PHE A 88 -7.32 1.31 3.68
N ALA A 89 -7.32 0.92 4.97
CA ALA A 89 -7.49 -0.46 5.40
C ALA A 89 -8.82 -1.06 4.88
N ASN A 90 -9.88 -0.26 4.84
CA ASN A 90 -11.19 -0.66 4.30
C ASN A 90 -11.26 -0.62 2.76
N GLY A 91 -10.17 -0.26 2.07
CA GLY A 91 -10.13 -0.14 0.62
C GLY A 91 -10.84 1.11 0.05
N ALA A 92 -11.34 2.00 0.91
CA ALA A 92 -12.12 3.19 0.53
C ALA A 92 -11.24 4.31 -0.06
N LEU A 93 -9.97 4.37 0.33
CA LEU A 93 -8.97 5.24 -0.29
C LEU A 93 -7.99 4.44 -1.13
N SER A 94 -7.64 4.97 -2.31
CA SER A 94 -6.59 4.38 -3.14
C SER A 94 -5.20 4.76 -2.63
N TYR A 95 -4.20 3.91 -2.92
CA TYR A 95 -2.80 4.21 -2.58
C TYR A 95 -2.36 5.58 -3.13
N SER A 96 -2.78 5.94 -4.35
CA SER A 96 -2.47 7.25 -4.95
C SER A 96 -3.03 8.42 -4.14
N LYS A 97 -4.26 8.32 -3.62
CA LYS A 97 -4.85 9.34 -2.73
C LYS A 97 -4.12 9.41 -1.40
N VAL A 98 -3.91 8.26 -0.75
CA VAL A 98 -3.19 8.17 0.54
C VAL A 98 -1.78 8.76 0.42
N ARG A 99 -1.06 8.42 -0.65
CA ARG A 99 0.28 8.95 -0.92
C ARG A 99 0.32 10.47 -1.03
N ALA A 100 -0.71 11.09 -1.61
CA ALA A 100 -0.84 12.54 -1.68
C ALA A 100 -1.25 13.14 -0.32
N LEU A 101 -2.28 12.58 0.33
CA LEU A 101 -2.79 13.06 1.62
C LEU A 101 -1.71 13.06 2.70
N THR A 102 -0.91 11.99 2.79
CA THR A 102 0.22 11.87 3.73
C THR A 102 1.34 12.90 3.55
N ARG A 103 1.26 13.80 2.54
CA ARG A 103 2.20 14.93 2.38
C ARG A 103 1.69 16.23 3.00
N VAL A 104 0.38 16.35 3.18
CA VAL A 104 -0.29 17.61 3.56
C VAL A 104 -1.14 17.47 4.83
N THR A 105 -1.40 16.23 5.25
CA THR A 105 -2.26 15.91 6.38
C THR A 105 -1.42 15.59 7.61
N ASN A 106 -1.87 16.04 8.77
CA ASN A 106 -1.33 15.74 10.09
C ASN A 106 -2.50 15.55 11.07
N ALA A 107 -2.20 15.26 12.33
CA ALA A 107 -3.21 14.98 13.35
C ALA A 107 -4.23 16.11 13.58
N LEU A 108 -3.94 17.35 13.17
CA LEU A 108 -4.81 18.52 13.38
C LEU A 108 -5.86 18.70 12.27
N ASN A 109 -5.66 18.12 11.08
CA ASN A 109 -6.50 18.39 9.90
C ASN A 109 -7.00 17.13 9.17
N GLU A 110 -6.88 15.96 9.81
CA GLU A 110 -7.33 14.70 9.23
C GLU A 110 -8.83 14.42 9.45
N ALA A 111 -9.46 15.11 10.40
CA ALA A 111 -10.85 14.92 10.81
C ALA A 111 -11.86 15.59 9.86
#